data_AF-A0A953XFR8-F1
#
_entry.id   AF-A0A953XFR8-F1
#
_cell.length_a   1.000
_cell.length_b   1.000
_cell.length_c   1.000
_cell.angle_alpha   90.00
_cell.angle_beta   90.00
_cell.angle_gamma   90.00
#
_symmetry.space_group_name_H-M   'P 1'
#
loop_
_entity.id
_entity.type
_entity.pdbx_description
1 polymer ?
#
loop_
_entity_poly.entity_id
_entity_poly.type
_entity_poly.pdbx_seq_one_letter_code
_entity_poly.pdbx_strand_id
1 'polypeptide(L)'
;MRAPILVVTTALAGLAASLAAGPTAAQSPSFPQQLECTGNEPGWMLRIDGPTAELSSMVMSTTLSLTGRDRAMDFLDPPVLVWRGTAGAPTHTIVAFVTAGACYDTMA
;
A
#
# COMPACT_ATOMS: atom_id res chain seq x y z
N MET A 1 -42.60 -71.53 1.94
CA MET A 1 -41.97 -71.89 3.22
C MET A 1 -40.93 -70.81 3.55
N ARG A 2 -41.08 -70.19 4.72
CA ARG A 2 -40.23 -69.10 5.24
C ARG A 2 -38.91 -69.67 5.78
N ALA A 3 -37.81 -68.93 5.60
CA ALA A 3 -36.74 -68.82 6.60
C ALA A 3 -36.08 -67.43 6.50
N PRO A 4 -35.67 -66.82 7.63
CA PRO A 4 -35.35 -65.39 7.75
C PRO A 4 -33.82 -65.15 7.87
N ILE A 5 -33.41 -63.96 8.36
CA ILE A 5 -32.06 -63.55 8.87
C ILE A 5 -31.32 -62.66 7.84
N LEU A 6 -30.65 -61.53 8.15
CA LEU A 6 -30.32 -60.75 9.35
C LEU A 6 -30.25 -59.26 8.94
N VAL A 7 -30.57 -58.35 9.85
CA VAL A 7 -30.34 -56.90 9.72
C VAL A 7 -28.86 -56.57 9.95
N VAL A 8 -28.26 -55.73 9.11
CA VAL A 8 -27.05 -54.95 9.44
C VAL A 8 -27.22 -53.52 8.97
N THR A 9 -27.51 -52.64 9.93
CA THR A 9 -27.43 -51.19 9.80
C THR A 9 -25.97 -50.75 9.90
N THR A 10 -25.46 -50.06 8.88
CA THR A 10 -24.32 -49.13 9.06
C THR A 10 -24.59 -47.87 8.22
N ALA A 11 -25.05 -46.83 8.91
CA ALA A 11 -25.07 -45.48 8.39
C ALA A 11 -23.63 -44.97 8.35
N LEU A 12 -23.04 -44.85 7.17
CA LEU A 12 -21.81 -44.06 6.98
C LEU A 12 -22.21 -42.62 6.70
N ALA A 13 -22.37 -41.85 7.78
CA ALA A 13 -22.34 -40.40 7.75
C ALA A 13 -20.91 -39.95 7.39
N GLY A 14 -20.64 -39.80 6.09
CA GLY A 14 -19.44 -39.14 5.61
C GLY A 14 -19.61 -37.62 5.69
N LEU A 15 -19.38 -37.02 6.87
CA LEU A 15 -19.13 -35.58 6.96
C LEU A 15 -17.73 -35.31 6.37
N ALA A 16 -17.68 -35.02 5.08
CA ALA A 16 -16.50 -34.43 4.47
C ALA A 16 -16.41 -32.97 4.93
N ALA A 17 -15.63 -32.73 5.99
CA ALA A 17 -15.26 -31.39 6.40
C ALA A 17 -14.31 -30.79 5.35
N SER A 18 -14.87 -30.10 4.37
CA SER A 18 -14.12 -29.29 3.43
C SER A 18 -13.48 -28.12 4.18
N LEU A 19 -12.19 -28.26 4.51
CA LEU A 19 -11.33 -27.16 4.91
C LEU A 19 -11.19 -26.19 3.73
N ALA A 20 -12.13 -25.26 3.61
CA ALA A 20 -11.99 -24.10 2.74
C ALA A 20 -10.95 -23.15 3.38
N ALA A 21 -9.67 -23.46 3.19
CA ALA A 21 -8.60 -22.49 3.37
C ALA A 21 -8.72 -21.47 2.22
N GLY A 22 -9.61 -20.51 2.38
CA GLY A 22 -9.71 -19.37 1.47
C GLY A 22 -8.39 -18.60 1.47
N PRO A 23 -7.96 -18.04 0.32
CA PRO A 23 -6.77 -17.21 0.28
C PRO A 23 -6.99 -16.02 1.20
N THR A 24 -6.16 -15.90 2.23
CA THR A 24 -6.04 -14.68 3.00
C THR A 24 -5.53 -13.63 2.04
N ALA A 25 -6.41 -12.69 1.63
CA ALA A 25 -5.97 -11.52 0.88
C ALA A 25 -4.90 -10.84 1.73
N ALA A 26 -3.65 -10.89 1.27
CA ALA A 26 -2.57 -10.16 1.88
C ALA A 26 -3.01 -8.69 1.91
N GLN A 27 -3.25 -8.17 3.10
CA GLN A 27 -3.48 -6.75 3.30
C GLN A 27 -2.19 -6.08 2.88
N SER A 28 -2.17 -5.49 1.68
CA SER A 28 -1.05 -4.65 1.26
C SER A 28 -0.85 -3.62 2.37
N PRO A 29 0.39 -3.37 2.82
CA PRO A 29 0.65 -2.36 3.83
C PRO A 29 0.02 -1.06 3.36
N SER A 30 -1.05 -0.65 4.04
CA SER A 30 -1.73 0.60 3.74
C SER A 30 -0.85 1.70 4.31
N PHE A 31 -0.05 2.33 3.45
CA PHE A 31 0.64 3.56 3.81
C PHE A 31 -0.37 4.57 4.38
N PRO A 32 0.04 5.40 5.35
CA PRO A 32 -0.85 6.38 5.95
C PRO A 32 -1.52 7.22 4.86
N GLN A 33 -2.80 7.53 5.07
CA GLN A 33 -3.69 8.17 4.10
C GLN A 33 -3.15 9.53 3.62
N GLN A 34 -2.19 10.13 4.33
CA GLN A 34 -1.57 11.39 3.97
C GLN A 34 -0.11 11.43 4.44
N LEU A 35 0.80 11.80 3.54
CA LEU A 35 2.23 11.98 3.82
C LEU A 35 2.62 13.43 3.60
N GLU A 36 3.46 13.98 4.48
CA GLU A 36 4.04 15.31 4.34
C GLU A 36 5.56 15.18 4.45
N CYS A 37 6.26 15.65 3.42
CA CYS A 37 7.72 15.69 3.35
C CYS A 37 8.16 17.15 3.23
N THR A 38 9.21 17.52 3.95
CA THR A 38 9.79 18.88 3.89
C THR A 38 11.28 18.79 3.61
N GLY A 39 11.85 19.87 3.06
CA GLY A 39 13.29 20.05 2.95
C GLY A 39 13.67 21.53 3.00
N ASN A 40 14.94 21.80 3.31
CA ASN A 40 15.33 23.13 3.78
C ASN A 40 15.92 24.09 2.74
N GLU A 41 16.58 23.61 1.66
CA GLU A 41 17.28 24.52 0.74
C GLU A 41 17.06 24.19 -0.76
N PRO A 42 16.36 25.08 -1.51
CA PRO A 42 15.40 26.05 -0.98
C PRO A 42 14.27 25.34 -0.22
N GLY A 43 13.66 25.99 0.77
CA GLY A 43 12.57 25.41 1.54
C GLY A 43 11.47 24.84 0.64
N TRP A 44 11.04 23.61 0.87
CA TRP A 44 9.97 22.95 0.11
C TRP A 44 9.12 22.02 0.98
N MET A 45 7.89 21.78 0.52
CA MET A 45 6.94 20.87 1.12
C MET A 45 6.21 20.08 0.04
N LEU A 46 6.19 18.76 0.17
CA LEU A 46 5.45 17.83 -0.66
C LEU A 46 4.41 17.12 0.19
N ARG A 47 3.12 17.35 -0.10
CA ARG A 47 1.99 16.68 0.53
C ARG A 47 1.42 15.65 -0.43
N ILE A 48 1.39 14.38 -0.06
CA ILE A 48 0.90 13.26 -0.87
C ILE A 48 -0.40 12.73 -0.26
N ASP A 49 -1.44 12.59 -1.08
CA ASP A 49 -2.74 12.02 -0.76
C ASP A 49 -3.10 10.98 -1.83
N GLY A 50 -2.57 9.76 -1.67
CA GLY A 50 -2.70 8.67 -2.64
C GLY A 50 -2.26 9.07 -4.06
N PRO A 51 -3.19 9.15 -5.04
CA PRO A 51 -2.87 9.46 -6.43
C PRO A 51 -2.60 10.95 -6.69
N THR A 52 -2.78 11.83 -5.70
CA THR A 52 -2.55 13.27 -5.85
C THR A 52 -1.45 13.75 -4.91
N ALA A 53 -0.80 14.85 -5.29
CA ALA A 53 0.13 15.54 -4.42
C ALA A 53 0.15 17.05 -4.70
N GLU A 54 0.60 17.81 -3.71
CA GLU A 54 0.87 19.24 -3.79
C GLU A 54 2.34 19.49 -3.46
N LEU A 55 3.06 20.14 -4.38
CA LEU A 55 4.41 20.65 -4.15
C LEU A 55 4.36 22.16 -3.98
N SER A 56 4.89 22.66 -2.86
CA SER A 56 5.18 24.07 -2.65
C SER A 56 6.67 24.27 -2.35
N SER A 57 7.22 25.40 -2.76
CA SER A 57 8.62 25.77 -2.48
C SER A 57 8.76 27.27 -2.36
N MET A 58 9.72 27.73 -1.55
CA MET A 58 10.05 29.16 -1.37
C MET A 58 10.43 29.86 -2.68
N VAL A 59 10.93 29.12 -3.67
CA VAL A 59 11.32 29.67 -4.99
C VAL A 59 10.19 29.59 -6.02
N MET A 60 9.04 29.03 -5.66
CA MET A 60 7.89 28.88 -6.55
C MET A 60 6.79 29.87 -6.16
N SER A 61 6.24 30.59 -7.13
CA SER A 61 5.13 31.52 -6.92
C SER A 61 3.77 30.83 -6.72
N THR A 62 3.69 29.53 -7.01
CA THR A 62 2.43 28.78 -7.03
C THR A 62 2.68 27.33 -6.65
N THR A 63 1.76 26.77 -5.86
CA THR A 63 1.72 25.34 -5.55
C THR A 63 1.43 24.53 -6.81
N LEU A 64 2.25 23.50 -7.07
CA LEU A 64 2.02 22.57 -8.16
C LEU A 64 1.16 21.41 -7.70
N SER A 65 0.00 21.26 -8.31
CA SER A 65 -0.81 20.04 -8.19
C SER A 65 -0.25 18.96 -9.12
N LEU A 66 -0.07 17.77 -8.59
CA LEU A 66 0.50 16.63 -9.29
C LEU A 66 -0.49 15.46 -9.25
N THR A 67 -0.54 14.69 -10.35
CA THR A 67 -1.20 13.38 -10.38
C THR A 67 -0.13 12.31 -10.54
N GLY A 68 -0.23 11.24 -9.76
CA GLY A 68 0.79 10.22 -9.69
C GLY A 68 0.28 8.87 -9.21
N ARG A 69 1.25 8.02 -8.88
CA ARG A 69 1.04 6.70 -8.30
C ARG A 69 2.16 6.39 -7.34
N ASP A 70 1.81 5.66 -6.31
CA ASP A 70 2.74 5.12 -5.35
C ASP A 70 3.11 3.67 -5.69
N ARG A 71 4.26 3.25 -5.20
CA ARG A 71 4.72 1.86 -5.23
C ARG A 71 5.51 1.58 -3.97
N ALA A 72 4.97 0.72 -3.12
CA ALA A 72 5.68 0.21 -1.96
C ALA A 72 6.84 -0.72 -2.40
N MET A 73 7.98 -0.58 -1.74
CA MET A 73 9.18 -1.42 -1.87
C MET A 73 9.48 -2.06 -0.50
N ASP A 74 8.63 -3.01 -0.12
CA ASP A 74 8.67 -3.67 1.19
C ASP A 74 9.84 -4.65 1.36
N PHE A 75 10.61 -4.89 0.30
CA PHE A 75 11.82 -5.71 0.32
C PHE A 75 13.08 -4.94 0.76
N LEU A 76 12.98 -3.62 0.98
CA LEU A 76 14.04 -2.77 1.51
C LEU A 76 13.91 -2.65 3.03
N ASP A 77 15.05 -2.41 3.70
CA ASP A 77 15.12 -2.18 5.15
C ASP A 77 15.84 -0.84 5.42
N PRO A 78 15.12 0.23 5.84
CA PRO A 78 13.69 0.26 6.12
C PRO A 78 12.82 0.24 4.83
N PRO A 79 11.54 -0.16 4.92
CA PRO A 79 10.61 -0.10 3.79
C PRO A 79 10.50 1.31 3.19
N VAL A 80 10.41 1.37 1.86
CA VAL A 80 10.35 2.63 1.11
C VAL A 80 9.10 2.68 0.25
N LEU A 81 8.40 3.82 0.25
CA LEU A 81 7.38 4.15 -0.73
C LEU A 81 7.99 5.01 -1.83
N VAL A 82 7.87 4.59 -3.08
CA VAL A 82 8.19 5.46 -4.21
C VAL A 82 6.91 6.10 -4.70
N TRP A 83 6.83 7.42 -4.64
CA TRP A 83 5.76 8.17 -5.26
C TRP A 83 6.26 8.85 -6.53
N ARG A 84 5.56 8.68 -7.64
CA ARG A 84 5.90 9.34 -8.91
C ARG A 84 4.66 10.03 -9.49
N GLY A 85 4.78 11.32 -9.76
CA GLY A 85 3.70 12.10 -10.36
C GLY A 85 4.18 13.22 -11.26
N THR A 86 3.23 13.83 -11.96
CA THR A 86 3.46 14.84 -13.00
C THR A 86 2.51 16.02 -12.86
N ALA A 87 2.98 17.23 -13.13
CA ALA A 87 2.16 18.45 -13.20
C ALA A 87 2.02 18.93 -14.66
N GLY A 88 0.92 18.54 -15.31
CA GLY A 88 0.62 18.90 -16.70
C GLY A 88 1.54 18.19 -17.70
N ALA A 89 2.69 18.78 -18.01
CA ALA A 89 3.64 18.23 -18.99
C ALA A 89 4.58 17.18 -18.35
N PRO A 90 5.06 16.18 -19.13
CA PRO A 90 5.99 15.17 -18.62
C PRO A 90 7.32 15.74 -18.08
N THR A 91 7.71 16.93 -18.53
CA THR A 91 8.88 17.66 -18.05
C THR A 91 8.75 18.09 -16.59
N HIS A 92 7.54 18.08 -16.02
CA HIS A 92 7.28 18.38 -14.61
C HIS A 92 7.00 17.08 -13.84
N THR A 93 7.86 16.09 -13.99
CA THR A 93 7.80 14.83 -13.23
C THR A 93 8.56 14.96 -11.91
N ILE A 94 7.97 14.50 -10.82
CA ILE A 94 8.62 14.35 -9.52
C ILE A 94 8.66 12.86 -9.16
N VAL A 95 9.76 12.44 -8.55
CA VAL A 95 9.91 11.14 -7.91
C VAL A 95 10.33 11.39 -6.46
N ALA A 96 9.55 10.91 -5.51
CA ALA A 96 9.83 10.98 -4.08
C ALA A 96 10.04 9.57 -3.52
N PHE A 97 11.11 9.40 -2.75
CA PHE A 97 11.38 8.19 -1.97
C PHE A 97 11.02 8.50 -0.52
N VAL A 98 9.86 8.02 -0.07
CA VAL A 98 9.37 8.25 1.29
C VAL A 98 9.74 7.05 2.15
N THR A 99 10.45 7.30 3.23
CA THR A 99 10.80 6.28 4.22
C THR A 99 10.08 6.59 5.52
N ALA A 100 9.67 5.56 6.26
CA ALA A 100 9.13 5.72 7.61
C ALA A 100 10.30 5.99 8.57
N GLY A 101 10.93 7.15 8.44
CA GLY A 101 12.01 7.61 9.29
C GLY A 101 11.76 9.03 9.74
N ALA A 102 12.28 9.41 10.91
CA ALA A 102 12.40 10.82 11.26
C ALA A 102 13.18 11.52 10.15
N CYS A 103 12.73 12.70 9.72
CA CYS A 103 13.52 13.56 8.83
C CYS A 103 14.81 13.92 9.59
N TYR A 104 15.89 13.20 9.31
CA TYR A 104 17.22 13.56 9.81
C TYR A 104 17.73 14.73 8.97
N ASP A 105 17.27 15.91 9.35
CA ASP A 105 17.87 17.15 8.90
C ASP A 105 19.19 17.34 9.66
N THR A 106 20.31 17.15 8.98
CA THR A 106 21.64 17.37 9.58
C THR A 106 22.01 18.86 9.67
N MET A 107 21.08 19.77 9.38
CA MET A 107 21.28 21.23 9.50
C MET A 107 20.44 21.88 10.62
N ALA A 108 19.76 21.08 11.45
CA ALA A 108 19.07 21.52 12.66
C ALA A 108 20.01 21.65 13.87
#